data_AF-A0A257RZ74-F1
#
_entry.id   AF-A0A257RZ74-F1
#
_cell.length_a   1.000
_cell.length_b   1.000
_cell.length_c   1.000
_cell.angle_alpha   90.00
_cell.angle_beta   90.00
_cell.angle_gamma   90.00
#
_symmetry.space_group_name_H-M   'P 1'
#
loop_
_entity.id
_entity.type
_entity.pdbx_description
1 polymer ?
#
loop_
_entity_poly.entity_id
_entity_poly.type
_entity_poly.pdbx_seq_one_letter_code
_entity_poly.pdbx_strand_id
1 'polypeptide(L)'
;MAFRRCVVSLEVLDDARADFETGDLVDVVNGDATMVIAALGSASPVELGLWLRVDEQRPAALAARDLATLSHLVHFGVVVIAAQVDCRAQADAVRALLSADEVNFSNEVATLRGAYNRPAPAWPLEVVSSDGVTIFRGDDRWVLRARDARPWGEVLSYGP
;
A
#
# COMPACT_ATOMS: atom_id res chain seq x y z
N MET A 1 17.53 3.23 1.83
CA MET A 1 16.33 3.51 1.01
C MET A 1 15.43 4.42 1.84
N ALA A 2 14.90 5.50 1.25
CA ALA A 2 13.91 6.37 1.89
C ALA A 2 12.54 6.09 1.27
N PHE A 3 11.45 6.26 2.03
CA PHE A 3 10.11 6.17 1.47
C PHE A 3 9.57 7.58 1.18
N ARG A 4 8.94 7.73 0.02
CA ARG A 4 8.15 8.91 -0.33
C ARG A 4 6.69 8.50 -0.46
N ARG A 5 5.81 9.15 0.27
CA ARG A 5 4.35 9.02 0.12
C ARG A 5 3.83 10.27 -0.57
N CYS A 6 3.25 10.08 -1.74
CA CYS A 6 2.64 11.12 -2.55
C CYS A 6 1.15 11.12 -2.26
N VAL A 7 0.69 12.09 -1.48
CA VAL A 7 -0.72 12.26 -1.14
C VAL A 7 -1.35 13.17 -2.18
N VAL A 8 -2.25 12.62 -3.00
CA VAL A 8 -2.80 13.27 -4.18
C VAL A 8 -4.33 13.22 -4.17
N SER A 9 -4.99 14.26 -4.65
CA SER A 9 -6.43 14.23 -4.92
C SER A 9 -6.70 13.67 -6.31
N LEU A 10 -7.77 12.89 -6.46
CA LEU A 10 -8.14 12.29 -7.76
C LEU A 10 -8.30 13.36 -8.87
N GLU A 11 -8.78 14.55 -8.51
CA GLU A 11 -9.08 15.64 -9.46
C GLU A 11 -7.84 16.22 -10.17
N VAL A 12 -6.65 16.03 -9.59
CA VAL A 12 -5.38 16.59 -10.06
C VAL A 12 -4.33 15.50 -10.33
N LEU A 13 -4.78 14.25 -10.47
CA LEU A 13 -3.90 13.08 -10.62
C LEU A 13 -3.06 13.14 -11.91
N ASP A 14 -3.66 13.61 -13.00
CA ASP A 14 -2.96 13.74 -14.29
C ASP A 14 -1.81 14.74 -14.21
N ASP A 15 -2.00 15.85 -13.48
CA ASP A 15 -0.97 16.85 -13.22
C ASP A 15 0.14 16.27 -12.32
N ALA A 16 -0.22 15.47 -11.32
CA ALA A 16 0.73 14.83 -10.40
C ALA A 16 1.64 13.81 -11.08
N ARG A 17 1.14 13.12 -12.12
CA ARG A 17 1.83 11.98 -12.76
C ARG A 17 3.23 12.32 -13.25
N ALA A 18 3.44 13.55 -13.73
CA ALA A 18 4.74 13.99 -14.24
C ALA A 18 5.83 14.11 -13.15
N ASP A 19 5.42 14.24 -11.88
CA ASP A 19 6.32 14.47 -10.75
C ASP A 19 6.65 13.18 -9.97
N PHE A 20 6.00 12.05 -10.32
CA PHE A 20 6.24 10.78 -9.64
C PHE A 20 7.59 10.17 -10.04
N GLU A 21 8.24 9.60 -9.03
CA GLU A 21 9.49 8.86 -9.16
C GLU A 21 9.28 7.37 -8.92
N THR A 22 10.21 6.55 -9.41
CA THR A 22 10.18 5.11 -9.13
C THR A 22 10.27 4.85 -7.64
N GLY A 23 9.34 4.04 -7.12
CA GLY A 23 9.22 3.72 -5.70
C GLY A 23 8.36 4.69 -4.88
N ASP A 24 7.79 5.73 -5.50
CA ASP A 24 6.81 6.58 -4.82
C ASP A 24 5.57 5.79 -4.42
N LEU A 25 5.14 5.98 -3.17
CA LEU A 25 3.95 5.37 -2.59
C LEU A 25 2.76 6.29 -2.82
N VAL A 26 1.83 5.89 -3.70
CA VAL A 26 0.65 6.71 -4.00
C VAL A 26 -0.41 6.53 -2.91
N ASP A 27 -0.79 7.63 -2.28
CA ASP A 27 -1.94 7.75 -1.38
C ASP A 27 -2.96 8.70 -1.98
N VAL A 28 -4.21 8.28 -2.08
CA VAL A 28 -5.26 9.08 -2.72
C VAL A 28 -6.22 9.61 -1.67
N VAL A 29 -6.41 10.92 -1.65
CA VAL A 29 -7.43 11.56 -0.83
C VAL A 29 -8.75 11.56 -1.60
N ASN A 30 -9.84 11.20 -0.93
CA ASN A 30 -11.19 11.13 -1.51
C ASN A 30 -11.31 10.15 -2.69
N GLY A 31 -10.56 9.05 -2.67
CA GLY A 31 -10.59 8.04 -3.72
C GLY A 31 -9.95 6.73 -3.28
N ASP A 32 -9.92 5.78 -4.21
CA ASP A 32 -9.31 4.47 -3.99
C ASP A 32 -7.92 4.40 -4.65
N ALA A 33 -6.88 4.26 -3.83
CA ALA A 33 -5.51 4.13 -4.30
C ALA A 33 -5.31 2.94 -5.24
N THR A 34 -6.07 1.85 -5.08
CA THR A 34 -5.98 0.67 -5.97
C THR A 34 -6.48 0.98 -7.38
N MET A 35 -7.58 1.72 -7.50
CA MET A 35 -8.14 2.18 -8.77
C MET A 35 -7.21 3.17 -9.47
N VAL A 36 -6.60 4.08 -8.70
CA VAL A 36 -5.65 5.05 -9.23
C VAL A 36 -4.39 4.38 -9.76
N ILE A 37 -3.80 3.43 -9.03
CA ILE A 37 -2.66 2.67 -9.55
C ILE A 37 -3.04 1.82 -10.76
N ALA A 38 -4.24 1.25 -10.81
CA ALA A 38 -4.71 0.54 -12.01
C ALA A 38 -4.75 1.47 -13.23
N ALA A 39 -5.25 2.70 -13.07
CA ALA A 39 -5.30 3.70 -14.12
C ALA A 39 -3.90 4.17 -14.54
N LEU A 40 -3.04 4.48 -13.57
CA LEU A 40 -1.68 4.97 -13.80
C LEU A 40 -0.75 3.90 -14.36
N GLY A 41 -0.85 2.65 -13.92
CA GLY A 41 0.12 1.60 -14.24
C GLY A 41 0.21 1.26 -15.73
N SER A 42 -0.86 1.50 -16.51
CA SER A 42 -0.82 1.36 -17.97
C SER A 42 -0.14 2.52 -18.71
N ALA A 43 0.00 3.68 -18.05
CA ALA A 43 0.42 4.94 -18.66
C ALA A 43 1.65 5.59 -17.99
N SER A 44 2.11 5.04 -16.86
CA SER A 44 3.24 5.55 -16.08
C SER A 44 4.55 4.92 -16.56
N PRO A 45 5.60 5.71 -16.82
CA PRO A 45 6.92 5.17 -17.14
C PRO A 45 7.67 4.66 -15.91
N VAL A 46 7.16 4.91 -14.70
CA VAL A 46 7.80 4.55 -13.44
C VAL A 46 7.00 3.50 -12.68
N GLU A 47 7.71 2.63 -11.98
CA GLU A 47 7.11 1.67 -11.06
C GLU A 47 6.75 2.36 -9.74
N LEU A 48 5.47 2.34 -9.39
CA LEU A 48 4.92 2.98 -8.19
C LEU A 48 4.63 1.92 -7.12
N GLY A 49 4.62 2.35 -5.87
CA GLY A 49 4.06 1.59 -4.76
C GLY A 49 2.71 2.12 -4.32
N LEU A 50 2.04 1.39 -3.42
CA LEU A 50 0.75 1.78 -2.86
C LEU A 50 0.86 2.17 -1.40
N TRP A 51 0.11 3.20 -1.03
CA TRP A 51 -0.26 3.47 0.35
C TRP A 51 -1.74 3.14 0.54
N LEU A 52 -2.02 2.05 1.24
CA LEU A 52 -3.38 1.54 1.42
C LEU A 52 -3.80 1.65 2.87
N ARG A 53 -4.92 2.35 3.11
CA ARG A 53 -5.51 2.43 4.44
C ARG A 53 -6.34 1.18 4.72
N VAL A 54 -6.17 0.61 5.90
CA VAL A 54 -6.97 -0.49 6.42
C VAL A 54 -7.69 -0.02 7.68
N ASP A 55 -9.00 -0.21 7.69
CA ASP A 55 -9.90 0.17 8.77
C ASP A 55 -11.14 -0.74 8.76
N GLU A 56 -12.18 -0.40 9.53
CA GLU A 56 -13.41 -1.19 9.61
C GLU A 56 -14.16 -1.25 8.26
N GLN A 57 -14.05 -0.22 7.42
CA GLN A 57 -14.71 -0.17 6.11
C GLN A 57 -13.90 -0.92 5.05
N ARG A 58 -12.57 -0.96 5.20
CA ARG A 58 -11.65 -1.72 4.36
C ARG A 58 -10.76 -2.60 5.24
N PRO A 59 -11.26 -3.77 5.69
CA PRO A 59 -10.46 -4.70 6.48
C PRO A 59 -9.32 -5.32 5.66
N ALA A 60 -8.29 -5.82 6.36
CA ALA A 60 -7.12 -6.47 5.76
C ALA A 60 -7.47 -7.54 4.71
N ALA A 61 -8.57 -8.27 4.89
CA ALA A 61 -9.02 -9.28 3.94
C ALA A 61 -9.44 -8.69 2.58
N LEU A 62 -10.17 -7.57 2.58
CA LEU A 62 -10.54 -6.88 1.34
C LEU A 62 -9.31 -6.25 0.69
N ALA A 63 -8.46 -5.61 1.49
CA ALA A 63 -7.19 -5.07 1.02
C ALA A 63 -6.33 -6.15 0.31
N ALA A 64 -6.15 -7.31 0.93
CA ALA A 64 -5.36 -8.40 0.35
C ALA A 64 -5.97 -8.93 -0.97
N ARG A 65 -7.29 -9.07 -1.04
CA ARG A 65 -7.99 -9.45 -2.29
C ARG A 65 -7.76 -8.44 -3.41
N ASP A 66 -7.91 -7.16 -3.09
CA ASP A 66 -7.79 -6.08 -4.07
C ASP A 66 -6.35 -5.95 -4.57
N LEU A 67 -5.36 -6.05 -3.67
CA LEU A 67 -3.93 -6.09 -4.02
C LEU A 67 -3.58 -7.31 -4.89
N ALA A 68 -4.03 -8.50 -4.50
CA ALA A 68 -3.77 -9.70 -5.28
C ALA A 68 -4.36 -9.58 -6.69
N THR A 69 -5.59 -9.07 -6.81
CA THR A 69 -6.23 -8.82 -8.12
C THR A 69 -5.50 -7.77 -8.93
N LEU A 70 -5.16 -6.63 -8.32
CA LEU A 70 -4.44 -5.54 -8.97
C LEU A 70 -3.08 -5.99 -9.50
N SER A 71 -2.41 -6.90 -8.79
CA SER A 71 -1.14 -7.47 -9.21
C SER A 71 -1.24 -8.35 -10.46
N HIS A 72 -2.41 -8.59 -11.04
CA HIS A 72 -2.50 -9.20 -12.38
C HIS A 72 -2.58 -8.14 -13.49
N LEU A 73 -2.78 -6.87 -13.14
CA LEU A 73 -3.06 -5.78 -14.08
C LEU A 73 -1.87 -4.85 -14.26
N VAL A 74 -1.17 -4.51 -13.18
CA VAL A 74 -0.14 -3.46 -13.16
C VAL A 74 0.97 -3.83 -12.19
N HIS A 75 2.25 -3.67 -12.55
CA HIS A 75 3.37 -3.96 -11.65
C HIS A 75 3.54 -2.88 -10.57
N PHE A 76 3.61 -3.31 -9.30
CA PHE A 76 3.95 -2.47 -8.15
C PHE A 76 4.70 -3.31 -7.11
N GLY A 77 5.84 -2.80 -6.65
CA GLY A 77 6.76 -3.57 -5.79
C GLY A 77 6.46 -3.48 -4.29
N VAL A 78 6.06 -2.30 -3.80
CA VAL A 78 5.88 -2.04 -2.37
C VAL A 78 4.46 -1.59 -2.06
N VAL A 79 3.88 -2.15 -1.00
CA VAL A 79 2.58 -1.76 -0.44
C VAL A 79 2.74 -1.42 1.03
N VAL A 80 2.37 -0.20 1.41
CA VAL A 80 2.22 0.20 2.81
C VAL A 80 0.79 -0.04 3.25
N ILE A 81 0.61 -0.85 4.28
CA ILE A 81 -0.66 -1.02 5.00
C ILE A 81 -0.68 -0.04 6.17
N ALA A 82 -1.44 1.03 6.00
CA ALA A 82 -1.60 2.07 6.99
C ALA A 82 -2.85 1.82 7.83
N ALA A 83 -2.68 1.71 9.15
CA ALA A 83 -3.80 1.59 10.09
C ALA A 83 -3.49 2.39 11.36
N GLN A 84 -4.53 2.95 11.99
CA GLN A 84 -4.39 3.71 13.24
C GLN A 84 -4.11 2.80 14.44
N VAL A 85 -4.61 1.57 14.39
CA VAL A 85 -4.51 0.57 15.47
C VAL A 85 -3.93 -0.71 14.89
N ASP A 86 -2.98 -1.31 15.62
CA ASP A 86 -2.36 -2.59 15.30
C ASP A 86 -1.82 -2.70 13.85
N CYS A 87 -1.21 -1.63 13.33
CA CYS A 87 -0.77 -1.54 11.94
C CYS A 87 0.14 -2.70 11.49
N ARG A 88 1.01 -3.19 12.38
CA ARG A 88 1.87 -4.36 12.13
C ARG A 88 1.04 -5.63 11.96
N ALA A 89 0.11 -5.88 12.89
CA ALA A 89 -0.77 -7.04 12.84
C ALA A 89 -1.69 -7.02 11.61
N GLN A 90 -2.17 -5.84 11.21
CA GLN A 90 -2.93 -5.67 9.96
C GLN A 90 -2.08 -6.02 8.74
N ALA A 91 -0.84 -5.54 8.67
CA ALA A 91 0.07 -5.89 7.58
C ALA A 91 0.42 -7.39 7.56
N ASP A 92 0.58 -8.02 8.72
CA ASP A 92 0.80 -9.47 8.80
C ASP A 92 -0.40 -10.28 8.30
N ALA A 93 -1.62 -9.86 8.63
CA ALA A 93 -2.83 -10.47 8.09
C ALA A 93 -2.90 -10.33 6.55
N VAL A 94 -2.55 -9.16 6.01
CA VAL A 94 -2.45 -8.95 4.56
C VAL A 94 -1.38 -9.86 3.95
N ARG A 95 -0.17 -9.92 4.51
CA ARG A 95 0.91 -10.80 4.04
C ARG A 95 0.47 -12.26 3.99
N ALA A 96 -0.16 -12.74 5.06
CA ALA A 96 -0.66 -14.11 5.15
C ALA A 96 -1.67 -14.40 4.02
N LEU A 97 -2.58 -13.46 3.77
CA LEU A 97 -3.59 -13.56 2.71
C LEU A 97 -3.06 -13.35 1.29
N LEU A 98 -1.83 -12.86 1.10
CA LEU A 98 -1.20 -12.77 -0.22
C LEU A 98 -0.42 -14.05 -0.58
N SER A 99 -0.44 -15.07 0.28
CA SER A 99 0.15 -16.37 0.00
C SER A 99 -0.58 -17.13 -1.12
N ALA A 100 0.15 -17.97 -1.86
CA ALA A 100 -0.41 -18.90 -2.83
C ALA A 100 -0.99 -20.17 -2.20
N ASP A 101 -0.64 -20.44 -0.94
CA ASP A 101 -0.95 -21.65 -0.18
C ASP A 101 -2.19 -21.47 0.72
N GLU A 102 -2.58 -22.55 1.38
CA GLU A 102 -3.59 -22.50 2.43
C GLU A 102 -3.13 -21.64 3.60
N VAL A 103 -3.98 -20.69 4.00
CA VAL A 103 -3.71 -19.77 5.08
C VAL A 103 -4.30 -20.30 6.38
N ASN A 104 -3.41 -20.60 7.32
CA ASN A 104 -3.72 -20.87 8.73
C ASN A 104 -2.97 -19.84 9.57
N PHE A 105 -3.66 -18.79 10.01
CA PHE A 105 -3.06 -17.59 10.60
C PHE A 105 -3.91 -17.08 11.75
N SER A 106 -3.30 -16.62 12.83
CA SER A 106 -4.02 -15.98 13.94
C SER A 106 -3.13 -14.94 14.60
N ASN A 107 -3.69 -13.74 14.80
CA ASN A 107 -3.10 -12.65 15.55
C ASN A 107 -4.21 -11.79 16.18
N GLU A 108 -3.85 -10.60 16.68
CA GLU A 108 -4.74 -9.68 17.38
C GLU A 108 -5.90 -9.16 16.52
N VAL A 109 -5.75 -9.16 15.18
CA VAL A 109 -6.71 -8.54 14.27
C VAL A 109 -7.49 -9.56 13.43
N ALA A 110 -7.01 -10.81 13.31
CA ALA A 110 -7.64 -11.82 12.48
C ALA A 110 -7.36 -13.25 12.96
N THR A 111 -8.31 -14.15 12.73
CA THR A 111 -8.11 -15.60 12.80
C THR A 111 -8.63 -16.23 11.51
N LEU A 112 -7.73 -16.87 10.76
CA LEU A 112 -7.94 -17.49 9.46
C LEU A 112 -7.57 -18.97 9.56
N ARG A 113 -8.43 -19.85 9.06
CA ARG A 113 -8.21 -21.30 9.09
C ARG A 113 -8.70 -21.94 7.81
N GLY A 114 -7.83 -22.69 7.13
CA GLY A 114 -8.15 -23.36 5.87
C GLY A 114 -8.57 -22.38 4.75
N ALA A 115 -8.08 -21.14 4.78
CA ALA A 115 -8.50 -20.11 3.83
C ALA A 115 -7.59 -20.07 2.61
N TYR A 116 -8.15 -19.78 1.44
CA TYR A 116 -7.40 -19.51 0.22
C TYR A 116 -7.85 -18.16 -0.33
N ASN A 117 -6.95 -17.18 -0.39
CA ASN A 117 -7.23 -15.95 -1.12
C ASN A 117 -6.89 -16.17 -2.59
N ARG A 118 -7.87 -15.96 -3.48
CA ARG A 118 -7.71 -16.15 -4.92
C ARG A 118 -8.19 -14.89 -5.66
N PRO A 119 -7.46 -14.43 -6.69
CA PRO A 119 -6.22 -15.02 -7.20
C PRO A 119 -5.06 -14.85 -6.21
N ALA A 120 -4.04 -15.72 -6.31
CA ALA A 120 -2.76 -15.41 -5.68
C ALA A 120 -2.11 -14.26 -6.46
N PRO A 121 -1.25 -13.43 -5.84
CA PRO A 121 -0.56 -12.36 -6.55
C PRO A 121 0.23 -12.89 -7.75
N ALA A 122 0.27 -12.15 -8.86
CA ALA A 122 1.01 -12.58 -10.05
C ALA A 122 2.53 -12.51 -9.85
N TRP A 123 2.98 -11.67 -8.92
CA TRP A 123 4.36 -11.55 -8.46
C TRP A 123 4.40 -11.28 -6.95
N PRO A 124 5.56 -11.50 -6.29
CA PRO A 124 5.72 -11.18 -4.88
C PRO A 124 5.49 -9.69 -4.61
N LEU A 125 4.66 -9.38 -3.61
CA LEU A 125 4.41 -8.01 -3.15
C LEU A 125 5.11 -7.78 -1.82
N GLU A 126 5.94 -6.74 -1.74
CA GLU A 126 6.52 -6.35 -0.46
C GLU A 126 5.48 -5.55 0.34
N VAL A 127 4.99 -6.14 1.43
CA VAL A 127 4.07 -5.47 2.35
C VAL A 127 4.84 -4.91 3.53
N VAL A 128 4.64 -3.65 3.85
CA VAL A 128 5.14 -2.97 5.07
C VAL A 128 3.99 -2.31 5.82
N SER A 129 4.14 -2.03 7.11
CA SER A 129 3.07 -1.42 7.93
C SER A 129 3.36 0.04 8.23
N SER A 130 2.33 0.83 8.51
CA SER A 130 2.47 2.22 8.95
C SER A 130 1.39 2.64 9.93
N ASP A 131 1.77 3.42 10.93
CA ASP A 131 0.84 4.13 11.83
C ASP A 131 0.49 5.55 11.30
N GLY A 132 0.99 5.90 10.12
CA GLY A 132 0.86 7.22 9.50
C GLY A 132 2.09 8.12 9.68
N VAL A 133 2.84 7.96 10.77
CA VAL A 133 4.05 8.73 11.10
C VAL A 133 5.31 7.89 10.92
N THR A 134 5.21 6.59 11.15
CA THR A 134 6.31 5.64 11.08
C THR A 134 5.94 4.49 10.16
N ILE A 135 6.84 4.16 9.24
CA ILE A 135 6.77 2.94 8.41
C ILE A 135 7.65 1.88 9.06
N PHE A 136 7.16 0.65 9.16
CA PHE A 136 7.88 -0.49 9.71
C PHE A 136 8.06 -1.57 8.63
N ARG A 137 9.32 -1.95 8.39
CA ARG A 137 9.72 -3.06 7.51
C ARG A 137 10.52 -4.05 8.36
N GLY A 138 9.86 -5.11 8.82
CA GLY A 138 10.46 -6.02 9.81
C GLY A 138 10.72 -5.27 11.13
N ASP A 139 12.00 -5.19 11.51
CA ASP A 139 12.48 -4.47 12.69
C ASP A 139 12.99 -3.06 12.37
N ASP A 140 13.17 -2.74 11.08
CA ASP A 140 13.57 -1.42 10.64
C ASP A 140 12.39 -0.46 10.66
N ARG A 141 12.67 0.81 10.96
CA ARG A 141 11.67 1.88 11.02
C ARG A 141 12.12 3.10 10.24
N TRP A 142 11.16 3.77 9.61
CA TRP A 142 11.34 5.05 8.94
C TRP A 142 10.32 6.04 9.47
N VAL A 143 10.79 7.12 10.06
CA VAL A 143 9.95 8.17 10.64
C VAL A 143 9.78 9.31 9.65
N LEU A 144 8.60 9.90 9.61
CA LEU A 144 8.31 11.09 8.81
C LEU A 144 9.30 12.22 9.16
N ARG A 145 10.02 12.73 8.15
CA ARG A 145 11.04 13.78 8.29
C ARG A 145 10.64 15.10 7.66
N ALA A 146 9.93 15.05 6.54
CA ALA A 146 9.57 16.25 5.79
C ALA A 146 8.18 16.12 5.17
N ARG A 147 7.56 17.28 4.99
CA ARG A 147 6.31 17.46 4.25
C ARG A 147 6.52 18.59 3.25
N ASP A 148 6.40 18.28 1.97
CA ASP A 148 6.57 19.23 0.88
C ASP A 148 5.25 19.42 0.17
N ALA A 149 4.67 20.61 0.28
CA ALA A 149 3.46 20.96 -0.44
C ALA A 149 3.73 21.06 -1.95
N ARG A 150 2.81 20.53 -2.75
CA ARG A 150 2.83 20.54 -4.21
C ARG A 150 1.51 21.11 -4.74
N PRO A 151 1.48 21.63 -5.98
CA PRO A 151 0.23 22.07 -6.59
C PRO A 151 -0.85 20.98 -6.62
N TRP A 152 -0.44 19.71 -6.70
CA TRP A 152 -1.33 18.54 -6.76
C TRP A 152 -1.56 17.83 -5.42
N GLY A 153 -0.95 18.31 -4.31
CA GLY A 153 -1.08 17.65 -3.00
C GLY A 153 0.13 17.84 -2.09
N GLU A 154 0.60 16.76 -1.47
CA GLU A 154 1.80 16.78 -0.62
C GLU A 154 2.69 15.56 -0.85
N VAL A 155 4.00 15.76 -0.67
CA VAL A 155 4.99 14.68 -0.62
C VAL A 155 5.49 14.56 0.81
N LEU A 156 5.39 13.35 1.36
CA LEU A 156 5.82 13.00 2.70
C LEU A 156 7.05 12.10 2.61
N SER A 157 8.17 12.57 3.17
CA SER A 157 9.43 11.84 3.12
C SER A 157 9.75 11.18 4.46
N TYR A 158 10.01 9.88 4.45
CA TYR A 158 10.33 9.07 5.62
C TYR A 158 11.79 8.58 5.55
N GLY A 159 12.51 8.76 6.65
CA GLY A 159 13.91 8.38 6.80
C GLY A 159 14.14 7.54 8.05
N PRO A 160 15.24 6.75 8.12
CA PRO A 160 15.56 5.91 9.27
C PRO A 160 15.65 6.70 10.59
#